data_AF-A0A964R2R1-F1
#
_entry.id   AF-A0A964R2R1-F1
#
_cell.length_a   1.000
_cell.length_b   1.000
_cell.length_c   1.000
_cell.angle_alpha   90.00
_cell.angle_beta   90.00
_cell.angle_gamma   90.00
#
_symmetry.space_group_name_H-M   'P 1'
#
loop_
_entity.id
_entity.type
_entity.pdbx_description
1 polymer ?
#
loop_
_entity_poly.entity_id
_entity_poly.type
_entity_poly.pdbx_seq_one_letter_code
_entity_poly.pdbx_strand_id
1 'polypeptide(L)'
;MRPARFGRGFTHSETTPPISRRNESASARDTRVHFSAAPHGTPVYHRGNQMSNAAPQSGRLSPTEQLQRFVQRIFTAVALAAYALVMAGIFSDLHLPGKPGWPEAMLLLVTTVATIAALSRHLPAQNVLLGTAIIAFIGGLAHGVGAATAIPFGPINFTENIGPRILDLLGWPMPLLWIVIVLNSRGVARLILRPWRKLRTYGFWLIGITTLLTVLFDAALEPFAAVVKHYWLWQHTRLPFTWGGAPVTNFLGWLLTAGLILAFATPALIDKRIRPMQRPPDYHPLLVWLLGVGLCAAGAASHGLWFATGFGIGLMIVTSVFAWRGAKW
;
A
#
# COMPACT_ATOMS: atom_id res chain seq x y z
N MET A 1 2.24 60.27 -37.17
CA MET A 1 2.08 59.85 -38.59
C MET A 1 1.72 58.37 -38.65
N ARG A 2 0.44 58.06 -38.88
CA ARG A 2 -0.02 56.90 -39.70
C ARG A 2 0.08 57.32 -41.20
N PRO A 3 -0.26 56.51 -42.25
CA PRO A 3 -0.61 55.08 -42.38
C PRO A 3 0.00 54.36 -43.63
N ALA A 4 -0.26 53.03 -43.80
CA ALA A 4 -0.67 52.32 -45.06
C ALA A 4 -0.51 50.79 -44.82
N ARG A 5 -1.48 49.85 -44.86
CA ARG A 5 -2.64 49.45 -45.71
C ARG A 5 -2.32 48.76 -47.05
N PHE A 6 -3.02 47.62 -47.26
CA PHE A 6 -3.39 46.84 -48.48
C PHE A 6 -2.59 45.54 -48.74
N GLY A 7 -3.20 44.39 -49.09
CA GLY A 7 -4.58 43.99 -49.43
C GLY A 7 -4.81 42.48 -49.18
N ARG A 8 -6.04 42.01 -48.84
CA ARG A 8 -7.08 41.38 -49.71
C ARG A 8 -6.50 40.46 -50.81
N GLY A 9 -6.96 39.23 -51.02
CA GLY A 9 -8.04 38.42 -50.47
C GLY A 9 -8.14 37.13 -51.30
N PHE A 10 -8.91 36.12 -50.86
CA PHE A 10 -9.57 35.16 -51.77
C PHE A 10 -10.70 34.46 -51.03
N THR A 11 -11.88 34.59 -51.61
CA THR A 11 -13.15 33.94 -51.29
C THR A 11 -13.23 32.60 -52.01
N HIS A 12 -13.70 31.54 -51.34
CA HIS A 12 -14.46 30.49 -52.01
C HIS A 12 -15.61 30.03 -51.11
N SER A 13 -16.81 30.40 -51.57
CA SER A 13 -18.10 29.79 -51.30
C SER A 13 -18.20 28.41 -51.95
N GLU A 14 -18.89 27.46 -51.32
CA GLU A 14 -19.84 26.53 -51.97
C GLU A 14 -20.44 25.58 -50.89
N THR A 15 -21.69 25.81 -50.48
CA THR A 15 -22.94 25.14 -50.94
C THR A 15 -23.18 23.74 -50.35
N THR A 16 -24.04 23.70 -49.32
CA THR A 16 -24.99 22.62 -49.02
C THR A 16 -26.09 22.62 -50.11
N PRO A 17 -26.65 21.47 -50.57
CA PRO A 17 -27.84 20.84 -49.93
C PRO A 17 -27.99 19.32 -50.30
N PRO A 18 -29.17 18.66 -50.28
CA PRO A 18 -30.13 18.47 -49.20
C PRO A 18 -30.42 16.97 -48.87
N ILE A 19 -31.20 16.82 -47.81
CA ILE A 19 -31.97 15.66 -47.33
C ILE A 19 -32.71 14.92 -48.45
N SER A 20 -32.60 13.58 -48.48
CA SER A 20 -33.63 12.71 -49.07
C SER A 20 -34.06 11.63 -48.07
N ARG A 21 -35.34 11.71 -47.70
CA ARG A 21 -36.08 10.64 -47.01
C ARG A 21 -36.26 9.48 -47.98
N ARG A 22 -35.94 8.26 -47.55
CA ARG A 22 -36.44 7.05 -48.20
C ARG A 22 -37.34 6.29 -47.23
N ASN A 23 -38.63 6.42 -47.47
CA ASN A 23 -39.65 5.48 -47.02
C ASN A 23 -39.45 4.18 -47.80
N GLU A 24 -39.22 3.06 -47.12
CA GLU A 24 -39.58 1.75 -47.63
C GLU A 24 -40.47 1.05 -46.60
N SER A 25 -41.69 0.87 -47.04
CA SER A 25 -42.79 0.16 -46.44
C SER A 25 -42.67 -1.36 -46.61
N ALA A 26 -43.35 -2.07 -45.71
CA ALA A 26 -43.96 -3.38 -45.88
C ALA A 26 -43.06 -4.63 -45.81
N SER A 27 -43.24 -5.41 -44.74
CA SER A 27 -43.78 -6.77 -44.89
C SER A 27 -44.28 -7.28 -43.53
N ALA A 28 -45.60 -7.33 -43.40
CA ALA A 28 -46.27 -8.10 -42.37
C ALA A 28 -46.12 -9.59 -42.70
N ARG A 29 -45.55 -10.37 -41.77
CA ARG A 29 -45.80 -11.81 -41.70
C ARG A 29 -46.48 -12.14 -40.39
N ASP A 30 -47.79 -12.28 -40.56
CA ASP A 30 -48.71 -13.00 -39.70
C ASP A 30 -48.16 -14.41 -39.41
N THR A 31 -47.92 -14.69 -38.12
CA THR A 31 -47.70 -16.05 -37.62
C THR A 31 -48.63 -16.28 -36.45
N ARG A 32 -49.93 -16.42 -36.77
CA ARG A 32 -50.85 -17.18 -35.93
C ARG A 32 -50.59 -18.67 -36.14
N VAL A 33 -50.01 -19.32 -35.15
CA VAL A 33 -50.16 -20.76 -34.97
C VAL A 33 -50.57 -21.03 -33.52
N HIS A 34 -51.86 -21.33 -33.39
CA HIS A 34 -52.50 -22.22 -32.42
C HIS A 34 -51.87 -22.42 -31.04
N PHE A 35 -52.57 -21.86 -30.05
CA PHE A 35 -52.72 -22.44 -28.73
C PHE A 35 -53.13 -23.91 -28.84
N SER A 36 -52.31 -24.81 -28.28
CA SER A 36 -52.75 -26.12 -27.83
C SER A 36 -52.34 -26.27 -26.36
N ALA A 37 -53.36 -26.28 -25.51
CA ALA A 37 -53.25 -26.55 -24.09
C ALA A 37 -52.91 -28.03 -23.89
N ALA A 38 -51.75 -28.29 -23.30
CA ALA A 38 -51.41 -29.60 -22.73
C ALA A 38 -51.38 -29.50 -21.20
N PRO A 39 -51.78 -30.55 -20.47
CA PRO A 39 -52.20 -30.45 -19.09
C PRO A 39 -51.02 -30.40 -18.11
N HIS A 40 -51.30 -29.79 -16.96
CA HIS A 40 -50.48 -29.73 -15.75
C HIS A 40 -49.81 -31.06 -15.39
N GLY A 41 -48.53 -31.19 -15.77
CA GLY A 41 -47.58 -32.09 -15.12
C GLY A 41 -46.91 -31.34 -13.98
N THR A 42 -47.34 -31.59 -12.74
CA THR A 42 -46.64 -31.14 -11.54
C THR A 42 -45.19 -31.65 -11.56
N PRO A 43 -44.17 -30.80 -11.47
CA PRO A 43 -42.82 -31.29 -11.22
C PRO A 43 -42.77 -31.76 -9.76
N VAL A 44 -42.81 -33.08 -9.58
CA VAL A 44 -42.46 -33.72 -8.32
C VAL A 44 -40.99 -33.44 -8.06
N TYR A 45 -40.72 -32.39 -7.28
CA TYR A 45 -39.40 -32.19 -6.68
C TYR A 45 -39.16 -33.36 -5.73
N HIS A 46 -38.42 -34.36 -6.20
CA HIS A 46 -37.75 -35.32 -5.32
C HIS A 46 -36.75 -34.53 -4.47
N ARG A 47 -37.21 -34.11 -3.29
CA ARG A 47 -36.38 -33.66 -2.17
C ARG A 47 -35.61 -34.89 -1.68
N GLY A 48 -34.53 -35.22 -2.39
CA GLY A 48 -33.52 -36.13 -1.90
C GLY A 48 -32.91 -35.52 -0.64
N ASN A 49 -33.41 -35.94 0.52
CA ASN A 49 -32.71 -35.82 1.79
C ASN A 49 -31.43 -36.66 1.71
N GLN A 50 -30.41 -36.17 1.02
CA GLN A 50 -29.04 -36.52 1.35
C GLN A 50 -28.67 -35.74 2.61
N MET A 51 -29.08 -36.28 3.76
CA MET A 51 -28.38 -36.04 5.01
C MET A 51 -26.98 -36.65 4.85
N SER A 52 -26.10 -35.92 4.18
CA SER A 52 -24.66 -36.12 4.31
C SER A 52 -24.30 -35.71 5.74
N ASN A 53 -24.41 -36.68 6.66
CA ASN A 53 -23.77 -36.66 7.96
C ASN A 53 -22.25 -36.75 7.75
N ALA A 54 -21.67 -35.74 7.11
CA ALA A 54 -20.24 -35.49 7.21
C ALA A 54 -20.02 -34.86 8.59
N ALA A 55 -19.63 -35.72 9.54
CA ALA A 55 -19.09 -35.27 10.82
C ALA A 55 -18.09 -34.12 10.58
N PRO A 56 -18.08 -33.07 11.43
CA PRO A 56 -17.12 -32.00 11.28
C PRO A 56 -15.73 -32.61 11.47
N GLN A 57 -15.01 -32.81 10.37
CA GLN A 57 -13.60 -33.22 10.41
C GLN A 57 -12.90 -32.19 11.30
N SER A 58 -12.50 -32.63 12.49
CA SER A 58 -11.70 -31.84 13.42
C SER A 58 -10.47 -31.33 12.66
N GLY A 59 -10.49 -30.05 12.31
CA GLY A 59 -9.63 -29.47 11.28
C GLY A 59 -8.16 -29.50 11.65
N ARG A 60 -7.47 -30.60 11.32
CA ARG A 60 -6.01 -30.62 11.30
C ARG A 60 -5.57 -29.79 10.10
N LEU A 61 -4.87 -28.70 10.38
CA LEU A 61 -4.23 -27.87 9.37
C LEU A 61 -3.31 -28.73 8.51
N SER A 62 -3.22 -28.42 7.21
CA SER A 62 -2.26 -29.11 6.35
C SER A 62 -0.82 -28.88 6.86
N PRO A 63 0.13 -29.80 6.62
CA PRO A 63 1.53 -29.61 7.03
C PRO A 63 2.13 -28.29 6.51
N THR A 64 1.73 -27.87 5.31
CA THR A 64 2.17 -26.60 4.71
C THR A 64 1.63 -25.38 5.46
N GLU A 65 0.37 -25.39 5.89
CA GLU A 65 -0.21 -24.32 6.71
C GLU A 65 0.41 -24.24 8.10
N GLN A 66 0.75 -25.40 8.69
CA GLN A 66 1.43 -25.46 9.99
C GLN A 66 2.84 -24.88 9.90
N LEU A 67 3.62 -25.32 8.90
CA LEU A 67 4.96 -24.79 8.63
C LEU A 67 4.91 -23.28 8.40
N GLN A 68 3.95 -22.80 7.62
CA GLN A 68 3.81 -21.38 7.33
C GLN A 68 3.50 -20.54 8.58
N ARG A 69 2.62 -21.02 9.46
CA ARG A 69 2.34 -20.37 10.75
C ARG A 69 3.55 -20.36 11.66
N PHE A 70 4.30 -21.46 11.69
CA PHE A 70 5.54 -21.57 12.47
C PHE A 70 6.59 -20.57 11.99
N VAL A 71 6.86 -20.53 10.67
CA VAL A 71 7.77 -19.57 10.03
C VAL A 71 7.37 -18.13 10.34
N GLN A 72 6.09 -17.79 10.19
CA GLN A 72 5.57 -16.45 10.52
C GLN A 72 5.88 -16.08 11.98
N ARG A 73 5.60 -16.99 12.93
CA ARG A 73 5.82 -16.76 14.37
C ARG A 73 7.29 -16.55 14.69
N ILE A 74 8.19 -17.36 14.12
CA ILE A 74 9.63 -17.21 14.30
C ILE A 74 10.07 -15.82 13.82
N PHE A 75 9.78 -15.47 12.56
CA PHE A 75 10.24 -14.18 12.03
C PHE A 75 9.62 -12.99 12.76
N THR A 76 8.37 -13.11 13.23
CA THR A 76 7.76 -12.07 14.07
C THR A 76 8.46 -11.96 15.41
N ALA A 77 8.77 -13.08 16.08
CA ALA A 77 9.49 -13.07 17.35
C ALA A 77 10.91 -12.50 17.21
N VAL A 78 11.63 -12.87 16.14
CA VAL A 78 12.95 -12.32 15.83
C VAL A 78 12.86 -10.83 15.51
N ALA A 79 11.85 -10.38 14.77
CA ALA A 79 11.63 -8.95 14.51
C ALA A 79 11.33 -8.17 15.80
N LEU A 80 10.55 -8.74 16.73
CA LEU A 80 10.31 -8.13 18.05
C LEU A 80 11.58 -8.09 18.90
N ALA A 81 12.43 -9.12 18.85
CA ALA A 81 13.71 -9.12 19.55
C ALA A 81 14.67 -8.08 18.97
N ALA A 82 14.77 -7.99 17.64
CA ALA A 82 15.54 -6.95 16.96
C ALA A 82 15.00 -5.55 17.28
N TYR A 83 13.68 -5.39 17.35
CA TYR A 83 13.05 -4.13 17.75
C TYR A 83 13.43 -3.74 19.18
N ALA A 84 13.32 -4.68 20.12
CA ALA A 84 13.72 -4.45 21.52
C ALA A 84 15.21 -4.09 21.63
N LEU A 85 16.08 -4.72 20.83
CA LEU A 85 17.50 -4.41 20.77
C LEU A 85 17.75 -2.98 20.29
N VAL A 86 17.10 -2.55 19.20
CA VAL A 86 17.22 -1.18 18.68
C VAL A 86 16.68 -0.17 19.69
N MET A 87 15.53 -0.46 20.30
CA MET A 87 14.95 0.40 21.34
C MET A 87 15.87 0.54 22.56
N ALA A 88 16.48 -0.56 23.01
CA ALA A 88 17.48 -0.51 24.07
C ALA A 88 18.65 0.40 23.66
N GLY A 89 19.19 0.24 22.45
CA GLY A 89 20.27 1.08 21.94
C GLY A 89 19.92 2.58 21.75
N ILE A 90 18.63 2.94 21.71
CA ILE A 90 18.20 4.35 21.67
C ILE A 90 18.21 4.99 23.05
N PHE A 91 17.86 4.26 24.11
CA PHE A 91 17.71 4.78 25.48
C PHE A 91 18.86 4.44 26.41
N SER A 92 19.77 3.57 25.99
CA SER A 92 20.95 3.20 26.75
C SER A 92 22.20 3.44 25.93
N ASP A 93 23.31 3.73 26.60
CA ASP A 93 24.65 3.80 26.00
C ASP A 93 25.21 2.39 25.68
N LEU A 94 24.33 1.48 25.23
CA LEU A 94 24.69 0.11 24.91
C LEU A 94 25.54 0.11 23.64
N HIS A 95 26.83 -0.06 23.83
CA HIS A 95 27.79 -0.21 22.73
C HIS A 95 27.64 -1.60 22.12
N LEU A 96 26.82 -1.70 21.08
CA LEU A 96 26.67 -2.94 20.32
C LEU A 96 27.90 -3.17 19.46
N PRO A 97 28.50 -4.37 19.47
CA PRO A 97 29.66 -4.68 18.65
C PRO A 97 29.29 -4.63 17.17
N GLY A 98 30.21 -4.19 16.31
CA GLY A 98 30.04 -4.18 14.85
C GLY A 98 29.90 -2.78 14.25
N LYS A 99 29.44 -2.71 12.99
CA LYS A 99 29.31 -1.46 12.25
C LYS A 99 28.08 -0.67 12.71
N PRO A 100 28.14 0.67 12.84
CA PRO A 100 26.97 1.49 13.13
C PRO A 100 25.79 1.15 12.19
N GLY A 101 24.57 1.04 12.75
CA GLY A 101 23.35 0.80 11.97
C GLY A 101 23.02 -0.67 11.66
N TRP A 102 23.87 -1.64 12.03
CA TRP A 102 23.59 -3.06 11.78
C TRP A 102 22.32 -3.58 12.50
N PRO A 103 21.98 -3.15 13.74
CA PRO A 103 20.77 -3.61 14.41
C PRO A 103 19.50 -3.15 13.68
N GLU A 104 19.48 -1.92 13.17
CA GLU A 104 18.38 -1.35 12.40
C GLU A 104 18.26 -2.03 11.03
N ALA A 105 19.39 -2.32 10.37
CA ALA A 105 19.43 -3.11 9.15
C ALA A 105 18.83 -4.52 9.35
N MET A 106 19.24 -5.19 10.44
CA MET A 106 18.70 -6.51 10.79
C MET A 106 17.20 -6.42 11.05
N LEU A 107 16.76 -5.46 11.87
CA LEU A 107 15.35 -5.20 12.15
C LEU A 107 14.55 -5.02 10.86
N LEU A 108 15.04 -4.21 9.92
CA LEU A 108 14.36 -4.00 8.64
C LEU A 108 14.26 -5.29 7.81
N LEU A 109 15.34 -6.05 7.72
CA LEU A 109 15.37 -7.33 7.00
C LEU A 109 14.38 -8.33 7.60
N VAL A 110 14.45 -8.58 8.91
CA VAL A 110 13.56 -9.56 9.56
C VAL A 110 12.11 -9.08 9.57
N THR A 111 11.85 -7.77 9.68
CA THR A 111 10.50 -7.20 9.58
C THR A 111 9.94 -7.34 8.17
N THR A 112 10.78 -7.18 7.14
CA THR A 112 10.38 -7.41 5.75
C THR A 112 9.97 -8.87 5.56
N VAL A 113 10.79 -9.82 6.00
CA VAL A 113 10.48 -11.25 5.91
C VAL A 113 9.22 -11.60 6.72
N ALA A 114 9.07 -11.06 7.94
CA ALA A 114 7.88 -11.26 8.75
C ALA A 114 6.61 -10.73 8.07
N THR A 115 6.67 -9.56 7.43
CA THR A 115 5.57 -8.95 6.68
C THR A 115 5.17 -9.83 5.48
N ILE A 116 6.15 -10.31 4.71
CA ILE A 116 5.93 -11.21 3.56
C ILE A 116 5.34 -12.55 4.02
N ALA A 117 5.88 -13.13 5.09
CA ALA A 117 5.43 -14.39 5.65
C ALA A 117 3.98 -14.30 6.17
N ALA A 118 3.64 -13.21 6.86
CA ALA A 118 2.29 -12.94 7.34
C ALA A 118 1.30 -12.78 6.18
N LEU A 119 1.64 -11.98 5.16
CA LEU A 119 0.78 -11.75 4.01
C LEU A 119 0.58 -13.01 3.15
N SER A 120 1.60 -13.85 3.04
CA SER A 120 1.54 -15.12 2.31
C SER A 120 0.54 -16.12 2.90
N ARG A 121 0.07 -15.94 4.14
CA ARG A 121 -0.99 -16.80 4.70
C ARG A 121 -2.37 -16.48 4.12
N HIS A 122 -2.52 -15.25 3.62
CA HIS A 122 -3.79 -14.74 3.16
C HIS A 122 -3.88 -14.78 1.62
N LEU A 123 -2.75 -14.67 0.93
CA LEU A 123 -2.63 -14.66 -0.52
C LEU A 123 -1.67 -15.76 -1.01
N PRO A 124 -1.80 -16.23 -2.26
CA PRO A 124 -0.77 -17.10 -2.86
C PRO A 124 0.62 -16.46 -2.77
N ALA A 125 1.63 -17.22 -2.34
CA ALA A 125 2.99 -16.70 -2.14
C ALA A 125 3.56 -16.05 -3.41
N GLN A 126 3.30 -16.61 -4.59
CA GLN A 126 3.70 -16.02 -5.87
C GLN A 126 3.17 -14.60 -6.08
N ASN A 127 1.90 -14.36 -5.72
CA ASN A 127 1.29 -13.03 -5.81
C ASN A 127 1.89 -12.05 -4.79
N VAL A 128 2.21 -12.54 -3.59
CA VAL A 128 2.87 -11.74 -2.55
C VAL A 128 4.26 -11.34 -3.02
N LEU A 129 5.05 -12.29 -3.52
CA LEU A 129 6.40 -12.04 -4.03
C LEU A 129 6.39 -11.09 -5.24
N LEU A 130 5.44 -11.25 -6.16
CA LEU A 130 5.25 -10.31 -7.27
C LEU A 130 4.91 -8.90 -6.76
N GLY A 131 3.95 -8.79 -5.83
CA GLY A 131 3.58 -7.50 -5.23
C GLY A 131 4.76 -6.84 -4.51
N THR A 132 5.53 -7.60 -3.74
CA THR A 132 6.73 -7.08 -3.04
C THR A 132 7.82 -6.65 -4.01
N ALA A 133 8.03 -7.41 -5.10
CA ALA A 133 9.00 -7.06 -6.13
C ALA A 133 8.60 -5.76 -6.84
N ILE A 134 7.32 -5.58 -7.18
CA ILE A 134 6.80 -4.32 -7.76
C ILE A 134 7.02 -3.15 -6.79
N ILE A 135 6.69 -3.32 -5.50
CA ILE A 135 6.88 -2.28 -4.48
C ILE A 135 8.36 -1.89 -4.36
N ALA A 136 9.26 -2.86 -4.19
CA ALA A 136 10.68 -2.61 -4.07
C ALA A 136 11.27 -1.97 -5.34
N PHE A 137 10.85 -2.44 -6.51
CA PHE A 137 11.35 -1.93 -7.79
C PHE A 137 10.90 -0.49 -8.02
N ILE A 138 9.59 -0.19 -7.96
CA ILE A 138 9.09 1.16 -8.20
C ILE A 138 9.57 2.13 -7.11
N GLY A 139 9.50 1.72 -5.84
CA GLY A 139 9.93 2.56 -4.70
C GLY A 139 11.44 2.84 -4.74
N GLY A 140 12.24 1.80 -4.98
CA GLY A 140 13.69 1.91 -5.13
C GLY A 140 14.09 2.74 -6.35
N LEU A 141 13.47 2.50 -7.52
CA LEU A 141 13.72 3.28 -8.73
C LEU A 141 13.37 4.76 -8.53
N ALA A 142 12.19 5.05 -7.95
CA ALA A 142 11.78 6.41 -7.67
C ALA A 142 12.78 7.12 -6.74
N HIS A 143 13.25 6.47 -5.68
CA HIS A 143 14.26 7.04 -4.79
C HIS A 143 15.64 7.16 -5.45
N GLY A 144 16.01 6.24 -6.34
CA GLY A 144 17.24 6.34 -7.11
C GLY A 144 17.21 7.56 -8.04
N VAL A 145 16.10 7.73 -8.79
CA VAL A 145 15.88 8.93 -9.61
C VAL A 145 15.82 10.19 -8.74
N GLY A 146 15.19 10.13 -7.57
CA GLY A 146 15.14 11.20 -6.58
C GLY A 146 16.51 11.63 -6.10
N ALA A 147 17.38 10.68 -5.77
CA ALA A 147 18.75 10.97 -5.37
C ALA A 147 19.59 11.56 -6.50
N ALA A 148 19.38 11.14 -7.75
CA ALA A 148 20.12 11.67 -8.91
C ALA A 148 19.61 13.04 -9.39
N THR A 149 18.30 13.30 -9.27
CA THR A 149 17.65 14.45 -9.95
C THR A 149 16.96 15.42 -9.01
N ALA A 150 16.92 15.12 -7.70
CA ALA A 150 16.08 15.77 -6.70
C ALA A 150 14.55 15.65 -6.95
N ILE A 151 14.10 14.90 -7.96
CA ILE A 151 12.68 14.73 -8.28
C ILE A 151 12.32 13.23 -8.15
N PRO A 152 11.23 12.85 -7.45
CA PRO A 152 10.16 13.69 -6.93
C PRO A 152 10.33 14.15 -5.47
N PHE A 153 11.29 13.59 -4.73
CA PHE A 153 11.36 13.75 -3.26
C PHE A 153 12.02 15.06 -2.80
N GLY A 154 12.87 15.66 -3.63
CA GLY A 154 13.76 16.76 -3.24
C GLY A 154 15.22 16.30 -3.18
N PRO A 155 16.15 17.24 -2.94
CA PRO A 155 17.58 16.97 -2.95
C PRO A 155 18.00 16.22 -1.67
N ILE A 156 18.11 14.91 -1.78
CA ILE A 156 18.50 13.98 -0.71
C ILE A 156 19.94 13.51 -0.91
N ASN A 157 20.75 13.57 0.14
CA ASN A 157 22.08 12.95 0.17
C ASN A 157 22.11 11.83 1.20
N PHE A 158 22.32 10.60 0.75
CA PHE A 158 22.56 9.48 1.64
C PHE A 158 23.93 9.60 2.30
N THR A 159 24.00 9.33 3.60
CA THR A 159 25.26 9.33 4.36
C THR A 159 25.88 7.93 4.39
N GLU A 160 26.95 7.73 5.16
CA GLU A 160 27.51 6.40 5.40
C GLU A 160 26.70 5.61 6.44
N ASN A 161 25.92 6.29 7.29
CA ASN A 161 25.14 5.66 8.36
C ASN A 161 24.01 4.76 7.83
N ILE A 162 23.52 5.01 6.61
CA ILE A 162 22.50 4.17 5.98
C ILE A 162 23.07 2.81 5.51
N GLY A 163 24.40 2.68 5.48
CA GLY A 163 25.11 1.52 4.98
C GLY A 163 25.38 1.57 3.47
N PRO A 164 25.66 0.41 2.85
CA PRO A 164 26.03 0.33 1.44
C PRO A 164 25.04 1.01 0.47
N ARG A 165 25.56 1.60 -0.60
CA ARG A 165 24.73 2.22 -1.63
C ARG A 165 24.69 1.34 -2.88
N ILE A 166 23.50 1.19 -3.45
CA ILE A 166 23.28 0.55 -4.74
C ILE A 166 23.64 1.58 -5.82
N LEU A 167 24.59 1.23 -6.70
CA LEU A 167 25.13 2.12 -7.74
C LEU A 167 25.69 3.44 -7.19
N ASP A 168 26.25 3.41 -5.97
CA ASP A 168 26.76 4.57 -5.22
C ASP A 168 25.74 5.69 -4.96
N LEU A 169 24.47 5.45 -5.29
CA LEU A 169 23.42 6.44 -5.36
C LEU A 169 22.30 6.18 -4.35
N LEU A 170 21.76 4.95 -4.32
CA LEU A 170 20.58 4.62 -3.53
C LEU A 170 20.97 3.85 -2.27
N GLY A 171 20.55 4.30 -1.08
CA GLY A 171 20.70 3.48 0.13
C GLY A 171 20.03 2.12 -0.01
N TRP A 172 20.77 1.03 0.19
CA TRP A 172 20.24 -0.34 0.08
C TRP A 172 18.99 -0.64 0.94
N PRO A 173 18.73 0.02 2.09
CA PRO A 173 17.52 -0.22 2.87
C PRO A 173 16.24 0.29 2.18
N MET A 174 16.34 1.24 1.25
CA MET A 174 15.19 1.96 0.71
C MET A 174 14.14 1.05 0.06
N PRO A 175 14.48 0.09 -0.83
CA PRO A 175 13.50 -0.83 -1.39
C PRO A 175 12.77 -1.66 -0.33
N LEU A 176 13.46 -2.06 0.75
CA LEU A 176 12.87 -2.85 1.84
C LEU A 176 11.94 -2.00 2.71
N LEU A 177 12.33 -0.74 2.95
CA LEU A 177 11.52 0.23 3.67
C LEU A 177 10.18 0.45 2.97
N TRP A 178 10.19 0.60 1.63
CA TRP A 178 8.96 0.66 0.83
C TRP A 178 8.07 -0.56 1.01
N ILE A 179 8.64 -1.77 1.01
CA ILE A 179 7.87 -3.01 1.24
C ILE A 179 7.17 -2.95 2.60
N VAL A 180 7.94 -2.68 3.67
CA VAL A 180 7.41 -2.66 5.03
C VAL A 180 6.33 -1.60 5.18
N ILE A 181 6.59 -0.36 4.75
CA ILE A 181 5.64 0.73 4.95
C ILE A 181 4.35 0.51 4.14
N VAL A 182 4.47 0.19 2.84
CA VAL A 182 3.29 0.08 1.97
C VAL A 182 2.43 -1.13 2.33
N LEU A 183 3.02 -2.31 2.54
CA LEU A 183 2.25 -3.51 2.84
C LEU A 183 1.56 -3.42 4.21
N ASN A 184 2.25 -2.87 5.21
CA ASN A 184 1.67 -2.72 6.54
C ASN A 184 0.62 -1.62 6.58
N SER A 185 0.84 -0.49 5.90
CA SER A 185 -0.18 0.55 5.69
C SER A 185 -1.42 0.00 4.98
N ARG A 186 -1.24 -0.86 3.97
CA ARG A 186 -2.37 -1.50 3.28
C ARG A 186 -3.12 -2.45 4.21
N GLY A 187 -2.41 -3.17 5.08
CA GLY A 187 -3.02 -4.04 6.08
C GLY A 187 -3.86 -3.27 7.09
N VAL A 188 -3.32 -2.17 7.62
CA VAL A 188 -4.04 -1.24 8.50
C VAL A 188 -5.26 -0.65 7.80
N ALA A 189 -5.12 -0.18 6.55
CA ALA A 189 -6.24 0.34 5.77
C ALA A 189 -7.35 -0.71 5.58
N ARG A 190 -7.01 -1.99 5.37
CA ARG A 190 -8.00 -3.09 5.30
C ARG A 190 -8.72 -3.37 6.63
N LEU A 191 -8.09 -3.08 7.77
CA LEU A 191 -8.71 -3.18 9.10
C LEU A 191 -9.67 -2.01 9.32
N ILE A 192 -9.21 -0.79 9.08
CA ILE A 192 -10.03 0.43 9.17
C ILE A 192 -11.25 0.29 8.26
N LEU A 193 -11.05 -0.10 7.00
CA LEU A 193 -12.11 -0.17 5.99
C LEU A 193 -12.95 -1.46 6.03
N ARG A 194 -12.74 -2.34 7.02
CA ARG A 194 -13.48 -3.62 7.10
C ARG A 194 -15.01 -3.45 7.09
N PRO A 195 -15.63 -2.47 7.79
CA PRO A 195 -17.08 -2.25 7.75
C PRO A 195 -17.61 -1.89 6.35
N TRP A 196 -16.78 -1.26 5.52
CA TRP A 196 -17.17 -0.69 4.23
C TRP A 196 -16.79 -1.55 3.02
N ARG A 197 -16.41 -2.83 3.23
CA ARG A 197 -16.00 -3.76 2.16
C ARG A 197 -17.05 -4.00 1.07
N LYS A 198 -18.33 -3.76 1.35
CA LYS A 198 -19.44 -3.95 0.41
C LYS A 198 -19.63 -2.75 -0.54
N LEU A 199 -18.96 -1.62 -0.30
CA LEU A 199 -19.08 -0.46 -1.17
C LEU A 199 -18.39 -0.69 -2.52
N ARG A 200 -19.03 -0.28 -3.62
CA ARG A 200 -18.45 -0.35 -4.97
C ARG A 200 -17.13 0.42 -5.11
N THR A 201 -16.96 1.47 -4.30
CA THR A 201 -15.76 2.33 -4.27
C THR A 201 -14.68 1.86 -3.28
N TYR A 202 -14.85 0.69 -2.64
CA TYR A 202 -13.92 0.18 -1.63
C TYR A 202 -12.46 0.13 -2.12
N GLY A 203 -12.23 -0.27 -3.38
CA GLY A 203 -10.88 -0.31 -3.95
C GLY A 203 -10.17 1.04 -3.95
N PHE A 204 -10.87 2.11 -4.34
CA PHE A 204 -10.33 3.47 -4.35
C PHE A 204 -10.09 4.00 -2.94
N TRP A 205 -11.01 3.75 -2.01
CA TRP A 205 -10.81 4.08 -0.59
C TRP A 205 -9.62 3.36 0.01
N LEU A 206 -9.44 2.08 -0.32
CA LEU A 206 -8.30 1.30 0.14
C LEU A 206 -6.98 1.87 -0.37
N ILE A 207 -6.90 2.25 -1.65
CA ILE A 207 -5.72 2.90 -2.22
C ILE A 207 -5.48 4.24 -1.50
N GLY A 208 -6.49 5.11 -1.42
CA GLY A 208 -6.35 6.44 -0.81
C GLY A 208 -5.90 6.39 0.66
N ILE A 209 -6.51 5.55 1.49
CA ILE A 209 -6.12 5.40 2.90
C ILE A 209 -4.74 4.75 3.03
N THR A 210 -4.39 3.79 2.16
CA THR A 210 -3.06 3.18 2.19
C THR A 210 -1.98 4.20 1.83
N THR A 211 -2.20 5.02 0.80
CA THR A 211 -1.29 6.10 0.41
C THR A 211 -1.15 7.12 1.55
N LEU A 212 -2.27 7.56 2.14
CA LEU A 212 -2.24 8.48 3.28
C LEU A 212 -1.44 7.93 4.46
N LEU A 213 -1.70 6.69 4.87
CA LEU A 213 -0.97 6.04 5.97
C LEU A 213 0.52 5.85 5.64
N THR A 214 0.87 5.64 4.38
CA THR A 214 2.26 5.55 3.92
C THR A 214 2.97 6.90 4.08
N VAL A 215 2.35 8.00 3.66
CA VAL A 215 2.90 9.36 3.81
C VAL A 215 2.97 9.78 5.27
N LEU A 216 1.98 9.42 6.09
CA LEU A 216 2.01 9.72 7.52
C LEU A 216 3.10 8.93 8.26
N PHE A 217 3.36 7.68 7.85
CA PHE A 217 4.48 6.91 8.36
C PHE A 217 5.81 7.57 7.97
N ASP A 218 5.96 7.98 6.71
CA ASP A 218 7.14 8.70 6.24
C ASP A 218 7.36 10.01 7.03
N ALA A 219 6.31 10.79 7.27
CA ALA A 219 6.39 11.96 8.14
C ALA A 219 6.86 11.63 9.56
N ALA A 220 6.46 10.49 10.14
CA ALA A 220 7.00 10.07 11.43
C ALA A 220 8.47 9.63 11.33
N LEU A 221 8.87 9.03 10.22
CA LEU A 221 10.23 8.54 9.95
C LEU A 221 11.24 9.67 9.75
N GLU A 222 10.86 10.76 9.06
CA GLU A 222 11.81 11.81 8.66
C GLU A 222 12.66 12.39 9.81
N PRO A 223 12.07 12.85 10.94
CA PRO A 223 12.87 13.34 12.08
C PRO A 223 13.83 12.27 12.64
N PHE A 224 13.39 11.01 12.65
CA PHE A 224 14.23 9.90 13.13
C PHE A 224 15.39 9.63 12.15
N ALA A 225 15.12 9.55 10.86
CA ALA A 225 16.12 9.19 9.89
C ALA A 225 17.09 10.34 9.58
N ALA A 226 16.60 11.57 9.44
CA ALA A 226 17.43 12.72 9.06
C ALA A 226 18.16 13.37 10.25
N VAL A 227 17.50 13.49 11.40
CA VAL A 227 18.05 14.21 12.57
C VAL A 227 18.66 13.26 13.61
N VAL A 228 18.01 12.13 13.91
CA VAL A 228 18.47 11.22 14.98
C VAL A 228 19.56 10.27 14.48
N LYS A 229 19.34 9.63 13.33
CA LYS A 229 20.27 8.63 12.77
C LYS A 229 21.17 9.17 11.67
N HIS A 230 20.86 10.36 11.14
CA HIS A 230 21.57 10.97 10.02
C HIS A 230 21.75 10.01 8.84
N TYR A 231 20.75 9.18 8.51
CA TYR A 231 20.81 8.27 7.37
C TYR A 231 20.84 9.02 6.04
N TRP A 232 20.16 10.15 5.99
CA TRP A 232 20.20 11.08 4.88
C TRP A 232 20.14 12.51 5.36
N LEU A 233 20.66 13.40 4.53
CA LEU A 233 20.64 14.84 4.74
C LEU A 233 19.87 15.48 3.59
N TRP A 234 18.92 16.34 3.95
CA TRP A 234 18.16 17.14 3.01
C TRP A 234 18.90 18.43 2.71
N GLN A 235 19.09 18.75 1.43
CA GLN A 235 19.62 20.05 1.04
C GLN A 235 18.52 21.11 1.04
N HIS A 236 18.92 22.37 1.18
CA HIS A 236 17.99 23.49 1.11
C HIS A 236 17.25 23.52 -0.23
N THR A 237 15.93 23.63 -0.14
CA THR A 237 15.07 23.86 -1.29
C THR A 237 14.57 25.30 -1.29
N ARG A 238 14.02 25.75 -2.43
CA ARG A 238 13.41 27.09 -2.52
C ARG A 238 12.14 27.23 -1.69
N LEU A 239 11.53 26.11 -1.27
CA LEU A 239 10.35 26.11 -0.41
C LEU A 239 10.80 26.23 1.05
N PRO A 240 10.27 27.21 1.83
CA PRO A 240 10.74 27.45 3.19
C PRO A 240 10.21 26.43 4.21
N PHE A 241 9.19 25.64 3.83
CA PHE A 241 8.55 24.69 4.73
C PHE A 241 9.29 23.36 4.73
N THR A 242 9.75 22.95 5.91
CA THR A 242 10.36 21.64 6.15
C THR A 242 9.73 20.95 7.36
N TRP A 243 9.79 19.63 7.37
CA TRP A 243 9.33 18.77 8.46
C TRP A 243 10.44 17.82 8.86
N GLY A 244 10.98 17.95 10.08
CA GLY A 244 12.10 17.10 10.51
C GLY A 244 13.33 17.21 9.59
N GLY A 245 13.50 18.34 8.89
CA GLY A 245 14.52 18.54 7.86
C GLY A 245 14.06 18.22 6.44
N ALA A 246 13.02 17.41 6.25
CA ALA A 246 12.53 17.02 4.93
C ALA A 246 11.73 18.15 4.25
N PRO A 247 11.95 18.41 2.94
CA PRO A 247 11.14 19.36 2.20
C PRO A 247 9.73 18.81 1.93
N VAL A 248 8.75 19.70 1.74
CA VAL A 248 7.37 19.28 1.43
C VAL A 248 7.27 18.42 0.16
N THR A 249 8.20 18.60 -0.79
CA THR A 249 8.31 17.76 -1.99
C THR A 249 8.52 16.29 -1.66
N ASN A 250 9.13 15.95 -0.53
CA ASN A 250 9.33 14.56 -0.10
C ASN A 250 7.98 13.86 0.08
N PHE A 251 7.08 14.47 0.83
CA PHE A 251 5.75 13.91 1.09
C PHE A 251 4.90 13.82 -0.17
N LEU A 252 5.06 14.77 -1.11
CA LEU A 252 4.43 14.68 -2.43
C LEU A 252 5.03 13.53 -3.26
N GLY A 253 6.34 13.35 -3.23
CA GLY A 253 7.02 12.21 -3.83
C GLY A 253 6.50 10.88 -3.27
N TRP A 254 6.43 10.76 -1.94
CA TRP A 254 5.86 9.58 -1.28
C TRP A 254 4.40 9.35 -1.66
N LEU A 255 3.57 10.41 -1.72
CA LEU A 255 2.17 10.32 -2.15
C LEU A 255 2.05 9.76 -3.58
N LEU A 256 2.78 10.34 -4.53
CA LEU A 256 2.75 9.95 -5.94
C LEU A 256 3.31 8.54 -6.15
N THR A 257 4.47 8.24 -5.56
CA THR A 257 5.12 6.95 -5.66
C THR A 257 4.29 5.86 -4.99
N ALA A 258 3.72 6.08 -3.81
CA ALA A 258 2.83 5.12 -3.16
C ALA A 258 1.55 4.89 -3.99
N GLY A 259 0.96 5.94 -4.55
CA GLY A 259 -0.18 5.81 -5.48
C GLY A 259 0.16 4.95 -6.70
N LEU A 260 1.32 5.20 -7.33
CA LEU A 260 1.82 4.43 -8.47
C LEU A 260 2.08 2.97 -8.11
N ILE A 261 2.78 2.73 -7.00
CA ILE A 261 3.02 1.39 -6.45
C ILE A 261 1.71 0.65 -6.27
N LEU A 262 0.70 1.28 -5.64
CA LEU A 262 -0.57 0.64 -5.39
C LEU A 262 -1.35 0.39 -6.68
N ALA A 263 -1.26 1.26 -7.68
CA ALA A 263 -1.89 1.03 -8.98
C ALA A 263 -1.36 -0.27 -9.64
N PHE A 264 -0.05 -0.53 -9.57
CA PHE A 264 0.57 -1.71 -10.17
C PHE A 264 0.57 -2.96 -9.28
N ALA A 265 0.74 -2.82 -7.97
CA ALA A 265 0.80 -3.95 -7.04
C ALA A 265 -0.58 -4.48 -6.64
N THR A 266 -1.63 -3.64 -6.66
CA THR A 266 -2.98 -4.06 -6.22
C THR A 266 -3.53 -5.28 -6.96
N PRO A 267 -3.40 -5.42 -8.30
CA PRO A 267 -3.85 -6.63 -9.01
C PRO A 267 -3.25 -7.94 -8.47
N ALA A 268 -1.98 -7.92 -8.07
CA ALA A 268 -1.32 -9.07 -7.44
C ALA A 268 -1.83 -9.27 -6.00
N LEU A 269 -2.05 -8.18 -5.27
CA LEU A 269 -2.43 -8.18 -3.85
C LEU A 269 -3.94 -8.34 -3.57
N ILE A 270 -4.75 -8.58 -4.60
CA ILE A 270 -6.17 -8.89 -4.45
C ILE A 270 -6.34 -10.39 -4.17
N ASP A 271 -7.09 -10.70 -3.11
CA ASP A 271 -7.50 -12.08 -2.81
C ASP A 271 -8.63 -12.47 -3.76
N LYS A 272 -8.32 -13.36 -4.72
CA LYS A 272 -9.29 -13.89 -5.69
C LYS A 272 -10.10 -15.08 -5.15
N ARG A 273 -9.86 -15.51 -3.91
CA ARG A 273 -10.55 -16.68 -3.31
C ARG A 273 -11.99 -16.32 -2.90
N ILE A 274 -12.90 -17.28 -3.03
CA ILE A 274 -14.36 -17.09 -3.03
C ILE A 274 -14.95 -16.64 -1.67
N ARG A 275 -14.19 -16.66 -0.56
CA ARG A 275 -14.71 -16.25 0.78
C ARG A 275 -13.75 -15.39 1.61
N PRO A 276 -13.49 -14.13 1.23
CA PRO A 276 -12.68 -13.22 2.04
C PRO A 276 -13.39 -12.79 3.33
N MET A 277 -14.73 -12.85 3.36
CA MET A 277 -15.59 -12.25 4.39
C MET A 277 -15.53 -12.97 5.76
N GLN A 278 -15.22 -14.26 5.78
CA GLN A 278 -15.28 -15.08 7.00
C GLN A 278 -13.93 -15.17 7.75
N ARG A 279 -12.89 -14.48 7.28
CA ARG A 279 -11.58 -14.53 7.92
C ARG A 279 -11.52 -13.59 9.13
N PRO A 280 -10.90 -14.04 10.25
CA PRO A 280 -10.66 -13.16 11.39
C PRO A 280 -9.79 -11.97 10.97
N PRO A 281 -9.93 -10.80 11.63
CA PRO A 281 -9.04 -9.66 11.42
C PRO A 281 -7.57 -10.06 11.64
N ASP A 282 -6.70 -9.61 10.74
CA ASP A 282 -5.25 -9.79 10.88
C ASP A 282 -4.62 -8.51 11.43
N TYR A 283 -4.16 -8.57 12.67
CA TYR A 283 -3.55 -7.44 13.38
C TYR A 283 -2.03 -7.35 13.18
N HIS A 284 -1.40 -8.33 12.52
CA HIS A 284 0.06 -8.31 12.29
C HIS A 284 0.52 -7.03 11.57
N PRO A 285 -0.15 -6.56 10.50
CA PRO A 285 0.21 -5.30 9.86
C PRO A 285 0.10 -4.07 10.76
N LEU A 286 -0.92 -4.05 11.63
CA LEU A 286 -1.09 -2.97 12.60
C LEU A 286 0.03 -2.98 13.62
N LEU A 287 0.42 -4.15 14.15
CA LEU A 287 1.53 -4.27 15.08
C LEU A 287 2.83 -3.75 14.45
N VAL A 288 3.19 -4.21 13.25
CA VAL A 288 4.42 -3.77 12.58
C VAL A 288 4.40 -2.27 12.30
N TRP A 289 3.26 -1.73 11.86
CA TRP A 289 3.11 -0.31 11.59
C TRP A 289 3.25 0.54 12.86
N LEU A 290 2.61 0.12 13.97
CA LEU A 290 2.71 0.81 15.26
C LEU A 290 4.12 0.74 15.83
N LEU A 291 4.80 -0.41 15.74
CA LEU A 291 6.19 -0.53 16.16
C LEU A 291 7.09 0.39 15.34
N GLY A 292 6.91 0.44 14.02
CA GLY A 292 7.68 1.35 13.15
C GLY A 292 7.52 2.83 13.53
N VAL A 293 6.28 3.30 13.70
CA VAL A 293 6.01 4.68 14.15
C VAL A 293 6.51 4.91 15.58
N GLY A 294 6.34 3.92 16.46
CA GLY A 294 6.81 3.95 17.85
C GLY A 294 8.32 4.09 17.97
N LEU A 295 9.08 3.38 17.13
CA LEU A 295 10.53 3.51 17.05
C LEU A 295 10.94 4.94 16.68
N CYS A 296 10.27 5.51 15.68
CA CYS A 296 10.56 6.86 15.21
C CYS A 296 10.22 7.90 16.29
N ALA A 297 9.06 7.76 16.95
CA ALA A 297 8.64 8.63 18.04
C ALA A 297 9.58 8.53 19.26
N ALA A 298 10.06 7.33 19.58
CA ALA A 298 11.02 7.09 20.65
C ALA A 298 12.39 7.72 20.36
N GLY A 299 12.93 7.53 19.15
CA GLY A 299 14.17 8.18 18.76
C GLY A 299 14.06 9.71 18.68
N ALA A 300 12.92 10.23 18.22
CA ALA A 300 12.64 11.67 18.28
C ALA A 300 12.61 12.18 19.73
N ALA A 301 12.02 11.42 20.65
CA ALA A 301 11.96 11.78 22.07
C ALA A 301 13.34 11.80 22.72
N SER A 302 14.21 10.84 22.40
CA SER A 302 15.57 10.78 22.95
C SER A 302 16.45 11.97 22.52
N HIS A 303 16.09 12.68 21.45
CA HIS A 303 16.78 13.87 20.96
C HIS A 303 16.00 15.18 21.23
N GLY A 304 14.96 15.14 22.07
CA GLY A 304 14.18 16.33 22.45
C GLY A 304 13.27 16.89 21.35
N LEU A 305 12.98 16.11 20.30
CA LEU A 305 12.12 16.52 19.19
C LEU A 305 10.62 16.32 19.53
N TRP A 306 10.13 17.03 20.54
CA TRP A 306 8.81 16.80 21.13
C TRP A 306 7.64 16.95 20.16
N PHE A 307 7.74 17.82 19.15
CA PHE A 307 6.69 17.97 18.14
C PHE A 307 6.57 16.70 17.28
N ALA A 308 7.69 16.13 16.86
CA ALA A 308 7.73 14.87 16.10
C ALA A 308 7.26 13.68 16.97
N THR A 309 7.67 13.64 18.24
CA THR A 309 7.19 12.64 19.20
C THR A 309 5.67 12.72 19.38
N GLY A 310 5.13 13.92 19.61
CA GLY A 310 3.69 14.15 19.76
C GLY A 310 2.91 13.73 18.51
N PHE A 311 3.44 14.06 17.32
CA PHE A 311 2.87 13.62 16.05
C PHE A 311 2.84 12.08 15.94
N GLY A 312 3.96 11.41 16.21
CA GLY A 312 4.04 9.95 16.16
C GLY A 312 3.10 9.24 17.16
N ILE A 313 3.03 9.73 18.40
CA ILE A 313 2.12 9.20 19.43
C ILE A 313 0.66 9.40 19.01
N GLY A 314 0.30 10.61 18.58
CA GLY A 314 -1.05 10.90 18.10
C GLY A 314 -1.45 10.01 16.91
N LEU A 315 -0.53 9.82 15.97
CA LEU A 315 -0.72 8.96 14.81
C LEU A 315 -0.94 7.49 15.20
N MET A 316 -0.18 6.95 16.16
CA MET A 316 -0.40 5.61 16.71
C MET A 316 -1.78 5.46 17.38
N ILE A 317 -2.19 6.42 18.21
CA ILE A 317 -3.48 6.39 18.92
C ILE A 317 -4.63 6.41 17.90
N VAL A 318 -4.64 7.39 17.00
CA VAL A 318 -5.68 7.56 15.98
C VAL A 318 -5.81 6.29 15.14
N THR A 319 -4.70 5.79 14.64
CA THR A 319 -4.67 4.59 13.78
C THR A 319 -5.15 3.35 14.51
N SER A 320 -4.74 3.17 15.77
CA SER A 320 -5.19 2.05 16.61
C SER A 320 -6.69 2.10 16.88
N VAL A 321 -7.24 3.28 17.19
CA VAL A 321 -8.68 3.48 17.43
C VAL A 321 -9.48 3.15 16.17
N PHE A 322 -9.10 3.67 15.01
CA PHE A 322 -9.80 3.39 13.76
C PHE A 322 -9.68 1.92 13.34
N ALA A 323 -8.49 1.31 13.48
CA ALA A 323 -8.28 -0.09 13.13
C ALA A 323 -9.05 -1.03 14.07
N TRP A 324 -9.06 -0.75 15.37
CA TRP A 324 -9.83 -1.51 16.37
C TRP A 324 -11.34 -1.39 16.14
N ARG A 325 -11.83 -0.17 15.88
CA ARG A 325 -13.24 0.05 15.53
C ARG A 325 -13.62 -0.70 14.27
N GLY A 326 -12.80 -0.64 13.22
CA GLY A 326 -13.04 -1.37 11.97
C GLY A 326 -13.03 -2.89 12.15
N ALA A 327 -12.13 -3.42 12.96
CA ALA A 327 -11.99 -4.86 13.18
C ALA A 327 -13.14 -5.51 13.97
N LYS A 328 -13.93 -4.73 14.73
CA LYS A 328 -15.11 -5.23 15.45
C LYS A 328 -16.32 -5.56 14.56
N TRP A 329 -16.36 -5.06 13.32
CA TRP A 329 -17.40 -5.32 12.33
C TRP A 329 -17.02 -6.48 11.41
#